data_AF-A0A936N4I5-F1
#
_entry.id   AF-A0A936N4I5-F1
#
_cell.length_a   1.000
_cell.length_b   1.000
_cell.length_c   1.000
_cell.angle_alpha   90.00
_cell.angle_beta   90.00
_cell.angle_gamma   90.00
#
_symmetry.space_group_name_H-M   'P 1'
#
loop_
_entity.id
_entity.type
_entity.pdbx_description
1 polymer ?
#
loop_
_entity_poly.entity_id
_entity_poly.type
_entity_poly.pdbx_seq_one_letter_code
_entity_poly.pdbx_strand_id
1 'polypeptide(L)'
;MKKLILAIAVLTLTGTTSLAQETDSSVKPGKEMKNKTPEERAKAGANHAEKKLGLTADQKTKWEAACLERIKGNDPHRVKLKGSTTPDERKQIHADVRANNKKFDEAVNSLLTDEQKVKHEAIKKEKMEKRKAKMKNRKGKMNEEPLDLDLED
;
A
#
# COMPACT_ATOMS: atom_id res chain seq x y z
N MET A 1 -19.64 2.35 -48.03
CA MET A 1 -18.90 3.12 -49.06
C MET A 1 -18.48 4.46 -48.47
N LYS A 2 -17.17 4.64 -48.35
CA LYS A 2 -16.35 5.86 -48.35
C LYS A 2 -17.03 7.18 -47.95
N LYS A 3 -16.47 7.83 -46.91
CA LYS A 3 -16.07 9.25 -46.95
C LYS A 3 -14.84 9.45 -46.06
N LEU A 4 -13.79 9.96 -46.70
CA LEU A 4 -12.48 10.30 -46.17
C LEU A 4 -12.59 11.46 -45.18
N ILE A 5 -11.86 11.38 -44.06
CA ILE A 5 -11.35 12.58 -43.40
C ILE A 5 -9.85 12.42 -43.23
N LEU A 6 -9.18 13.32 -43.92
CA LEU A 6 -7.75 13.60 -43.99
C LEU A 6 -7.46 14.72 -43.01
N ALA A 7 -6.51 14.53 -42.08
CA ALA A 7 -5.82 15.56 -41.27
C ALA A 7 -5.19 14.86 -40.04
N ILE A 8 -4.00 15.15 -39.53
CA ILE A 8 -2.93 16.13 -39.74
C ILE A 8 -1.70 15.50 -39.07
N ALA A 9 -0.52 15.68 -39.68
CA ALA A 9 0.76 15.36 -39.04
C ALA A 9 1.05 16.36 -37.91
N VAL A 10 1.43 15.86 -36.73
CA VAL A 10 2.14 16.68 -35.74
C VAL A 10 3.42 15.93 -35.35
N LEU A 11 4.51 16.45 -35.91
CA LEU A 11 5.87 16.29 -35.46
C LEU A 11 5.99 16.87 -34.04
N THR A 12 6.69 16.19 -33.13
CA THR A 12 7.79 16.79 -32.34
C THR A 12 8.44 15.74 -31.45
N LEU A 13 9.67 15.40 -31.82
CA LEU A 13 10.67 14.78 -30.96
C LEU A 13 11.26 15.89 -30.06
N THR A 14 11.19 15.73 -28.75
CA THR A 14 12.16 16.31 -27.82
C THR A 14 12.51 15.26 -26.78
N GLY A 15 13.70 14.67 -26.92
CA GLY A 15 14.29 13.80 -25.93
C GLY A 15 14.73 14.62 -24.72
N THR A 16 14.27 14.23 -23.54
CA THR A 16 14.79 14.75 -22.28
C THR A 16 15.97 13.88 -21.87
N THR A 17 17.20 14.39 -22.00
CA THR A 17 18.37 13.79 -21.36
C THR A 17 18.28 14.09 -19.86
N SER A 18 17.78 13.13 -19.08
CA SER A 18 17.91 13.18 -17.63
C SER A 18 19.37 13.01 -17.23
N LEU A 19 19.91 13.98 -16.49
CA LEU A 19 21.17 13.83 -15.78
C LEU A 19 20.97 12.75 -14.70
N ALA A 20 21.55 11.58 -14.91
CA ALA A 20 21.68 10.57 -13.87
C ALA A 20 22.78 11.06 -12.91
N GLN A 21 22.36 11.47 -11.72
CA GLN A 21 23.26 11.80 -10.62
C GLN A 21 23.88 10.48 -10.12
N GLU A 22 25.13 10.25 -10.49
CA GLU A 22 25.94 9.16 -9.95
C GLU A 22 26.07 9.37 -8.43
N THR A 23 25.40 8.51 -7.67
CA THR A 23 25.74 8.28 -6.26
C THR A 23 26.20 6.84 -6.18
N ASP A 24 27.53 6.71 -6.15
CA ASP A 24 28.22 5.51 -5.77
C ASP A 24 27.70 5.06 -4.40
N SER A 25 27.10 3.88 -4.35
CA SER A 25 26.72 3.20 -3.13
C SER A 25 26.74 1.72 -3.41
N SER A 26 27.91 1.13 -3.17
CA SER A 26 28.11 -0.29 -2.92
C SER A 26 27.07 -0.82 -1.90
N VAL A 27 25.96 -1.33 -2.42
CA VAL A 27 24.96 -2.08 -1.67
C VAL A 27 24.72 -3.36 -2.45
N LYS A 28 24.86 -4.50 -1.76
CA LYS A 28 24.56 -5.85 -2.25
C LYS A 28 23.29 -5.83 -3.13
N PRO A 29 23.19 -6.58 -4.24
CA PRO A 29 22.03 -6.58 -5.12
C PRO A 29 20.83 -7.27 -4.42
N GLY A 30 20.24 -6.57 -3.45
CA GLY A 30 18.87 -6.81 -3.05
C GLY A 30 18.02 -6.41 -4.24
N LYS A 31 17.18 -7.33 -4.72
CA LYS A 31 16.15 -7.07 -5.74
C LYS A 31 15.61 -5.64 -5.54
N GLU A 32 15.94 -4.74 -6.46
CA GLU A 32 15.30 -3.43 -6.52
C GLU A 32 13.81 -3.68 -6.66
N MET A 33 13.09 -3.65 -5.53
CA MET A 33 11.65 -3.64 -5.56
C MET A 33 11.28 -2.28 -6.13
N LYS A 34 11.05 -2.21 -7.45
CA LYS A 34 10.48 -1.03 -8.10
C LYS A 34 9.33 -0.53 -7.24
N ASN A 35 9.47 0.69 -6.72
CA ASN A 35 8.42 1.33 -5.95
C ASN A 35 7.23 1.56 -6.87
N LYS A 36 6.20 0.73 -6.71
CA LYS A 36 4.96 0.84 -7.49
C LYS A 36 4.32 2.20 -7.27
N THR A 37 3.80 2.78 -8.34
CA THR A 37 3.04 4.04 -8.25
C THR A 37 1.78 3.85 -7.38
N PRO A 38 1.20 4.91 -6.81
CA PRO A 38 -0.07 4.84 -6.11
C PRO A 38 -1.17 4.11 -6.91
N GLU A 39 -1.22 4.37 -8.21
CA GLU A 39 -2.18 3.81 -9.16
C GLU A 39 -1.95 2.30 -9.35
N GLU A 40 -0.71 1.87 -9.55
CA GLU A 40 -0.37 0.45 -9.64
C GLU A 40 -0.68 -0.31 -8.34
N ARG A 41 -0.45 0.33 -7.19
CA ARG A 41 -0.81 -0.22 -5.88
C ARG A 41 -2.33 -0.34 -5.71
N ALA A 42 -3.09 0.67 -6.15
CA ALA A 42 -4.54 0.65 -6.11
C ALA A 42 -5.11 -0.48 -6.99
N LYS A 43 -4.64 -0.57 -8.24
CA LYS A 43 -5.00 -1.64 -9.18
C LYS A 43 -4.66 -3.03 -8.65
N ALA A 44 -3.49 -3.20 -8.05
CA ALA A 44 -3.11 -4.46 -7.41
C ALA A 44 -4.04 -4.81 -6.22
N GLY A 45 -4.46 -3.81 -5.44
CA GLY A 45 -5.44 -3.96 -4.37
C GLY A 45 -6.80 -4.41 -4.89
N ALA A 46 -7.29 -3.79 -5.96
CA ALA A 46 -8.55 -4.14 -6.59
C ALA A 46 -8.51 -5.55 -7.22
N ASN A 47 -7.45 -5.90 -7.94
CA ASN A 47 -7.24 -7.25 -8.47
C ASN A 47 -7.21 -8.33 -7.38
N HIS A 48 -6.61 -8.02 -6.23
CA HIS A 48 -6.61 -8.95 -5.10
C HIS A 48 -8.00 -9.11 -4.49
N ALA A 49 -8.74 -8.00 -4.34
CA ALA A 49 -10.10 -8.01 -3.83
C ALA A 49 -11.06 -8.76 -4.77
N GLU A 50 -10.96 -8.53 -6.07
CA GLU A 50 -11.69 -9.27 -7.11
C GLU A 50 -11.47 -10.78 -6.97
N LYS A 51 -10.22 -11.24 -6.88
CA LYS A 51 -9.90 -12.67 -6.74
C LYS A 51 -10.41 -13.29 -5.43
N LYS A 52 -10.49 -12.51 -4.36
CA LYS A 52 -10.85 -13.01 -3.02
C LYS A 52 -12.33 -12.91 -2.71
N LEU A 53 -13.00 -11.89 -3.23
CA LEU A 53 -14.40 -11.58 -2.97
C LEU A 53 -15.30 -11.92 -4.15
N GLY A 54 -14.74 -12.11 -5.36
CA GLY A 54 -15.52 -12.26 -6.58
C GLY A 54 -16.21 -10.96 -6.96
N LEU A 55 -15.46 -9.86 -7.02
CA LEU A 55 -16.02 -8.54 -7.37
C LEU A 55 -16.42 -8.50 -8.84
N THR A 56 -17.53 -7.81 -9.15
CA THR A 56 -17.88 -7.45 -10.52
C THR A 56 -16.94 -6.38 -11.07
N ALA A 57 -16.95 -6.14 -12.39
CA ALA A 57 -16.13 -5.08 -13.01
C ALA A 57 -16.41 -3.69 -12.43
N ASP A 58 -17.67 -3.37 -12.15
CA ASP A 58 -18.08 -2.10 -11.56
C ASP A 58 -17.62 -1.98 -10.10
N GLN A 59 -17.80 -3.03 -9.30
CA GLN A 59 -17.33 -3.08 -7.92
C GLN A 59 -15.81 -2.95 -7.85
N LYS A 60 -15.09 -3.61 -8.76
CA LYS A 60 -13.62 -3.53 -8.86
C LYS A 60 -13.16 -2.11 -9.17
N THR A 61 -13.81 -1.42 -10.10
CA THR A 61 -13.47 -0.04 -10.47
C THR A 61 -13.67 0.90 -9.28
N LYS A 62 -14.80 0.78 -8.57
CA LYS A 62 -15.07 1.57 -7.35
C LYS A 62 -14.10 1.23 -6.22
N TRP A 63 -13.73 -0.05 -6.08
CA TRP A 63 -12.73 -0.49 -5.10
C TRP A 63 -11.34 0.08 -5.40
N GLU A 64 -10.95 0.13 -6.67
CA GLU A 64 -9.68 0.73 -7.11
C GLU A 64 -9.63 2.21 -6.76
N ALA A 65 -10.69 2.97 -7.05
CA ALA A 65 -10.80 4.38 -6.68
C ALA A 65 -10.68 4.59 -5.16
N ALA A 66 -11.42 3.81 -4.36
CA ALA A 66 -11.33 3.87 -2.89
C ALA A 66 -9.92 3.49 -2.38
N CYS A 67 -9.26 2.52 -3.02
CA CYS A 67 -7.87 2.16 -2.69
C CYS A 67 -6.91 3.32 -3.01
N LEU A 68 -7.07 3.97 -4.15
CA LEU A 68 -6.22 5.08 -4.57
C LEU A 68 -6.35 6.26 -3.60
N GLU A 69 -7.57 6.62 -3.22
CA GLU A 69 -7.83 7.68 -2.24
C GLU A 69 -7.15 7.36 -0.90
N ARG A 70 -7.35 6.14 -0.38
CA ARG A 70 -6.70 5.70 0.86
C ARG A 70 -5.17 5.74 0.75
N ILE A 71 -4.61 5.33 -0.38
CA ILE A 71 -3.15 5.34 -0.61
C ILE A 71 -2.65 6.79 -0.60
N LYS A 72 -3.28 7.69 -1.37
CA LYS A 72 -2.91 9.11 -1.43
C LYS A 72 -3.04 9.79 -0.06
N GLY A 73 -4.07 9.46 0.70
CA GLY A 73 -4.24 9.95 2.07
C GLY A 73 -3.18 9.41 3.04
N ASN A 74 -2.78 8.15 2.92
CA ASN A 74 -1.85 7.52 3.86
C ASN A 74 -0.36 7.67 3.52
N ASP A 75 0.00 7.90 2.26
CA ASP A 75 1.40 8.02 1.84
C ASP A 75 2.14 9.17 2.54
N PRO A 76 1.58 10.39 2.66
CA PRO A 76 2.21 11.48 3.42
C PRO A 76 2.43 11.09 4.89
N HIS A 77 1.46 10.42 5.51
CA HIS A 77 1.57 9.93 6.89
C HIS A 77 2.68 8.89 7.05
N ARG A 78 2.91 8.03 6.05
CA ARG A 78 4.03 7.06 6.06
C ARG A 78 5.38 7.75 6.01
N VAL A 79 5.51 8.81 5.21
CA VAL A 79 6.73 9.62 5.15
C VAL A 79 6.95 10.32 6.50
N LYS A 80 5.93 10.99 7.04
CA LYS A 80 5.99 11.64 8.35
C LYS A 80 6.36 10.66 9.47
N LEU A 81 5.81 9.45 9.48
CA LEU A 81 6.12 8.46 10.52
C LEU A 81 7.60 8.04 10.54
N LYS A 82 8.28 8.04 9.38
CA LYS A 82 9.72 7.75 9.30
C LYS A 82 10.57 8.84 9.93
N GLY A 83 10.15 10.10 9.78
CA GLY A 83 10.84 11.27 10.34
C GLY A 83 10.37 11.68 11.73
N SER A 84 9.25 11.14 12.21
CA SER A 84 8.65 11.50 13.50
C SER A 84 9.56 11.11 14.66
N THR A 85 9.70 12.02 15.62
CA THR A 85 10.60 11.90 16.77
C THR A 85 9.86 11.71 18.10
N THR A 86 8.62 12.21 18.23
CA THR A 86 7.87 12.17 19.50
C THR A 86 6.75 11.12 19.53
N PRO A 87 6.42 10.55 20.71
CA PRO A 87 5.30 9.61 20.84
C PRO A 87 3.93 10.21 20.46
N ASP A 88 3.70 11.48 20.79
CA ASP A 88 2.41 12.15 20.54
C ASP A 88 2.17 12.39 19.05
N GLU A 89 3.19 12.81 18.31
CA GLU A 89 3.13 12.95 16.86
C GLU A 89 2.82 11.60 16.19
N ARG A 90 3.49 10.51 16.61
CA ARG A 90 3.19 9.16 16.12
C ARG A 90 1.74 8.77 16.42
N LYS A 91 1.23 9.08 17.62
CA LYS A 91 -0.15 8.77 18.02
C LYS A 91 -1.17 9.50 17.14
N GLN A 92 -0.92 10.76 16.82
CA GLN A 92 -1.75 11.56 15.92
C GLN A 92 -1.72 11.00 14.49
N ILE A 93 -0.52 10.73 13.94
CA ILE A 93 -0.37 10.11 12.61
C ILE A 93 -1.14 8.78 12.56
N HIS A 94 -1.07 7.97 13.61
CA HIS A 94 -1.84 6.73 13.67
C HIS A 94 -3.35 6.95 13.73
N ALA A 95 -3.83 8.02 14.37
CA ALA A 95 -5.25 8.38 14.38
C ALA A 95 -5.72 8.77 12.98
N ASP A 96 -4.95 9.57 12.25
CA ASP A 96 -5.28 9.99 10.88
C ASP A 96 -5.33 8.79 9.93
N VAL A 97 -4.33 7.91 10.01
CA VAL A 97 -4.31 6.67 9.22
C VAL A 97 -5.51 5.78 9.57
N ARG A 98 -5.92 5.70 10.84
CA ARG A 98 -7.15 4.98 11.23
C ARG A 98 -8.40 5.60 10.62
N ALA A 99 -8.50 6.93 10.60
CA ALA A 99 -9.62 7.62 9.98
C ALA A 99 -9.70 7.35 8.47
N ASN A 100 -8.58 7.41 7.76
CA ASN A 100 -8.51 7.07 6.33
C ASN A 100 -8.90 5.61 6.06
N ASN A 101 -8.50 4.68 6.93
CA ASN A 101 -8.89 3.28 6.82
C ASN A 101 -10.38 3.07 7.08
N LYS A 102 -10.97 3.82 8.03
CA LYS A 102 -12.42 3.77 8.32
C LYS A 102 -13.23 4.26 7.12
N LYS A 103 -12.83 5.38 6.52
CA LYS A 103 -13.46 5.90 5.28
C LYS A 103 -13.40 4.86 4.15
N PHE A 104 -12.25 4.21 3.97
CA PHE A 104 -12.11 3.13 3.00
C PHE A 104 -13.05 1.96 3.31
N ASP A 105 -13.10 1.51 4.57
CA ASP A 105 -13.96 0.40 5.00
C ASP A 105 -15.45 0.71 4.76
N GLU A 106 -15.90 1.92 5.06
CA GLU A 106 -17.27 2.40 4.80
C GLU A 106 -17.57 2.41 3.30
N ALA A 107 -16.68 3.00 2.49
CA ALA A 107 -16.81 3.05 1.04
C ALA A 107 -16.92 1.64 0.45
N VAL A 108 -16.04 0.70 0.84
CA VAL A 108 -16.10 -0.66 0.30
C VAL A 108 -17.28 -1.45 0.83
N ASN A 109 -17.68 -1.31 2.08
CA ASN A 109 -18.84 -2.06 2.60
C ASN A 109 -20.15 -1.66 1.91
N SER A 110 -20.29 -0.40 1.47
CA SER A 110 -21.48 0.06 0.73
C SER A 110 -21.61 -0.52 -0.68
N LEU A 111 -20.52 -1.01 -1.27
CA LEU A 111 -20.49 -1.56 -2.64
C LEU A 111 -20.48 -3.09 -2.71
N LEU A 112 -20.26 -3.78 -1.58
CA LEU A 112 -20.27 -5.23 -1.50
C LEU A 112 -21.69 -5.78 -1.31
N THR A 113 -21.97 -6.94 -1.89
CA THR A 113 -23.15 -7.74 -1.55
C THR A 113 -22.98 -8.36 -0.15
N ASP A 114 -24.05 -8.86 0.46
CA ASP A 114 -23.98 -9.42 1.80
C ASP A 114 -23.06 -10.64 1.89
N GLU A 115 -23.09 -11.53 0.89
CA GLU A 115 -22.15 -12.65 0.79
C GLU A 115 -20.69 -12.17 0.71
N GLN A 116 -20.43 -11.10 -0.04
CA GLN A 116 -19.09 -10.53 -0.17
C GLN A 116 -18.65 -9.84 1.12
N LYS A 117 -19.56 -9.20 1.88
CA LYS A 117 -19.27 -8.61 3.20
C LYS A 117 -18.82 -9.68 4.18
N VAL A 118 -19.52 -10.82 4.25
CA VAL A 118 -19.14 -11.95 5.12
C VAL A 118 -17.72 -12.44 4.78
N LYS A 119 -17.40 -12.63 3.50
CA LYS A 119 -16.05 -12.99 3.06
C LYS A 119 -15.02 -11.91 3.43
N HIS A 120 -15.37 -10.64 3.25
CA HIS A 120 -14.49 -9.52 3.56
C HIS A 120 -14.17 -9.46 5.07
N GLU A 121 -15.16 -9.63 5.93
CA GLU A 121 -14.98 -9.68 7.38
C GLU A 121 -14.12 -10.86 7.83
N ALA A 122 -14.34 -12.05 7.25
CA ALA A 122 -13.51 -13.22 7.51
C ALA A 122 -12.03 -12.95 7.16
N ILE A 123 -11.78 -12.36 5.99
CA ILE A 123 -10.42 -11.96 5.56
C ILE A 123 -9.82 -10.92 6.52
N LYS A 124 -10.61 -9.96 7.01
CA LYS A 124 -10.14 -8.96 8.00
C LYS A 124 -9.76 -9.63 9.32
N LYS A 125 -10.59 -10.54 9.83
CA LYS A 125 -10.34 -11.28 11.06
C LYS A 125 -9.06 -12.12 10.96
N GLU A 126 -8.92 -12.88 9.87
CA GLU A 126 -7.72 -13.69 9.60
C GLU A 126 -6.45 -12.83 9.57
N LYS A 127 -6.50 -11.67 8.91
CA LYS A 127 -5.38 -10.72 8.89
C LYS A 127 -5.04 -10.19 10.29
N MET A 128 -6.05 -9.89 11.11
CA MET A 128 -5.83 -9.44 12.48
C MET A 128 -5.21 -10.53 13.35
N GLU A 129 -5.70 -11.77 13.25
CA GLU A 129 -5.14 -12.93 13.97
C GLU A 129 -3.69 -13.19 13.57
N LYS A 130 -3.39 -13.19 12.26
CA LYS A 130 -2.01 -13.31 11.76
C LYS A 130 -1.10 -12.20 12.28
N ARG A 131 -1.59 -10.96 12.38
CA ARG A 131 -0.84 -9.85 12.97
C ARG A 131 -0.59 -10.06 14.46
N LYS A 132 -1.61 -10.47 15.23
CA LYS A 132 -1.49 -10.77 16.66
C LYS A 132 -0.49 -11.90 16.92
N ALA A 133 -0.55 -12.98 16.14
CA ALA A 133 0.38 -14.11 16.24
C ALA A 133 1.83 -13.66 15.99
N LYS A 134 2.08 -12.86 14.94
CA LYS A 134 3.41 -12.31 14.66
C LYS A 134 3.93 -11.42 15.79
N MET A 135 3.07 -10.61 16.42
CA MET A 135 3.48 -9.78 17.56
C MET A 135 3.83 -10.63 18.78
N LYS A 136 3.06 -11.69 19.08
CA LYS A 136 3.36 -12.63 20.17
C LYS A 136 4.71 -13.31 19.97
N ASN A 137 4.97 -13.84 18.76
CA ASN A 137 6.25 -14.48 18.46
C ASN A 137 7.44 -13.51 18.57
N ARG A 138 7.26 -12.24 18.17
CA ARG A 138 8.32 -11.23 18.32
C ARG A 138 8.60 -10.91 19.79
N LYS A 139 7.58 -10.90 20.64
CA LYS A 139 7.73 -10.68 22.09
C LYS A 139 8.36 -11.88 22.79
N GLY A 140 8.05 -13.10 22.38
CA GLY A 140 8.71 -14.32 22.90
C GLY A 140 10.20 -14.33 22.62
N LYS A 141 10.62 -14.03 21.38
CA LYS A 141 12.04 -14.00 21.01
C LYS A 141 12.87 -12.93 21.73
N MET A 142 12.28 -11.78 22.09
CA MET A 142 12.97 -10.75 22.89
C MET A 142 13.18 -11.16 24.35
N ASN A 143 12.43 -12.14 24.85
CA ASN A 143 12.51 -12.60 26.22
C ASN A 143 13.39 -13.85 26.39
N GLU A 144 13.96 -14.38 25.30
CA GLU A 144 14.75 -15.63 25.27
C GLU A 144 16.24 -15.42 24.90
N GLU A 145 16.69 -14.20 24.59
CA GLU A 145 18.13 -13.89 24.47
C GLU A 145 18.71 -13.56 25.86
N PRO A 146 19.50 -14.45 26.49
CA PRO A 146 20.36 -14.02 27.59
C PRO A 146 21.40 -13.05 27.04
N LEU A 147 21.50 -11.88 27.68
CA LEU A 147 22.64 -10.99 27.57
C LEU A 147 23.84 -11.68 28.23
N ASP A 148 24.41 -12.67 27.58
CA ASP A 148 25.79 -13.09 27.84
C ASP A 148 26.69 -12.00 27.22
N LEU A 149 26.69 -10.84 27.88
CA LEU A 149 27.80 -9.90 27.81
C LEU A 149 28.88 -10.51 28.68
N ASP A 150 29.69 -11.37 28.06
CA ASP A 150 31.00 -11.75 28.57
C ASP A 150 31.82 -10.46 28.74
N LEU A 151 31.72 -9.88 29.93
CA LEU A 151 32.72 -9.01 30.53
C LEU A 151 33.84 -9.94 30.99
N GLU A 152 34.75 -10.27 30.08
CA GLU A 152 36.07 -10.77 30.48
C GLU A 152 36.91 -9.58 30.97
N ASP A 153 37.42 -9.74 32.19
CA ASP A 153 38.22 -8.81 33.00
C ASP A 153 39.55 -8.36 32.36
#